data_AF-A0A834WN33-F1
#
_entry.id   AF-A0A834WN33-F1
#
_cell.length_a   1.000
_cell.length_b   1.000
_cell.length_c   1.000
_cell.angle_alpha   90.00
_cell.angle_beta   90.00
_cell.angle_gamma   90.00
#
_symmetry.space_group_name_H-M   'P 1'
#
loop_
_entity.id
_entity.type
_entity.pdbx_description
1 polymer ?
#
loop_
_entity_poly.entity_id
_entity_poly.type
_entity_poly.pdbx_seq_one_letter_code
_entity_poly.pdbx_strand_id
1 'polypeptide(L)'
;MAINHHSFALPLRSQPEAEVIDEIVQDIINKLGHKFSAFADDLIGMAPRAEAVENLLDLDSEDVVRVVGIHGMGGIGKTTLAAVVYDRISHRFGACCFLQDRLPNLKFMNLRGSKNLIKTPNFGEMKNLEKIDLEGCSGLLQVDSSIEVLTKLTFINLRNCENLISIPKCLFLMSSLETLNLAGCSRLARRLNFEGPR
;
A
#
# COMPACT_ATOMS: atom_id res chain seq x y z
N MET A 1 -8.70 -44.88 -7.83
CA MET A 1 -7.88 -45.08 -6.62
C MET A 1 -6.52 -45.58 -7.07
N ALA A 2 -5.53 -44.69 -7.11
CA ALA A 2 -4.09 -44.98 -7.10
C ALA A 2 -3.39 -43.62 -7.15
N ILE A 3 -2.93 -43.17 -5.99
CA ILE A 3 -2.11 -41.96 -5.82
C ILE A 3 -0.70 -42.39 -6.19
N ASN A 4 -0.14 -41.84 -7.27
CA ASN A 4 1.27 -42.01 -7.57
C ASN A 4 2.09 -41.11 -6.65
N HIS A 5 2.75 -41.77 -5.71
CA HIS A 5 3.85 -41.25 -4.90
C HIS A 5 4.96 -40.73 -5.82
N HIS A 6 5.15 -39.41 -5.87
CA HIS A 6 6.48 -38.84 -6.10
C HIS A 6 7.00 -38.31 -4.79
N SER A 7 7.83 -39.13 -4.16
CA SER A 7 8.62 -38.80 -2.98
C SER A 7 9.57 -37.64 -3.30
N PHE A 8 9.43 -36.52 -2.60
CA PHE A 8 10.55 -35.60 -2.38
C PHE A 8 11.17 -35.94 -1.04
N ALA A 9 12.22 -36.75 -1.08
CA ALA A 9 13.18 -36.83 0.02
C ALA A 9 14.21 -35.72 -0.23
N LEU A 10 14.27 -34.73 0.65
CA LEU A 10 15.39 -33.80 0.74
C LEU A 10 16.10 -34.00 2.10
N PRO A 11 17.44 -33.93 2.13
CA PRO A 11 18.23 -34.34 3.28
C PRO A 11 18.12 -33.33 4.42
N LEU A 12 17.63 -33.78 5.57
CA LEU A 12 17.66 -33.07 6.85
C LEU A 12 19.11 -32.97 7.37
N ARG A 13 19.94 -32.09 6.80
CA ARG A 13 21.17 -31.61 7.45
C ARG A 13 21.36 -30.12 7.19
N SER A 14 21.08 -29.35 8.25
CA SER A 14 21.58 -28.00 8.55
C SER A 14 21.21 -26.86 7.60
N GLN A 15 19.96 -26.76 7.15
CA GLN A 15 19.44 -25.46 6.74
C GLN A 15 18.77 -24.77 7.94
N PRO A 16 19.05 -23.48 8.19
CA PRO A 16 18.31 -22.69 9.15
C PRO A 16 16.82 -22.77 8.81
N GLU A 17 15.95 -22.99 9.79
CA GLU A 17 14.49 -23.05 9.60
C GLU A 17 13.96 -21.82 8.85
N ALA A 18 14.63 -20.67 8.98
CA ALA A 18 14.34 -19.45 8.25
C ALA A 18 14.45 -19.58 6.72
N GLU A 19 15.47 -20.30 6.19
CA GLU A 19 15.63 -20.48 4.74
C GLU A 19 14.48 -21.31 4.14
N VAL A 20 14.06 -22.34 4.87
CA VAL A 20 12.93 -23.19 4.46
C VAL A 20 11.61 -22.41 4.52
N ILE A 21 11.44 -21.54 5.52
CA ILE A 21 10.27 -20.66 5.62
C ILE A 21 10.24 -19.67 4.45
N ASP A 22 11.38 -19.06 4.11
CA ASP A 22 11.49 -18.11 3.00
C ASP A 22 11.17 -18.78 1.65
N GLU A 23 11.65 -20.00 1.42
CA GLU A 23 11.31 -20.78 0.23
C GLU A 23 9.79 -21.06 0.13
N ILE A 24 9.16 -21.44 1.24
CA ILE A 24 7.72 -21.71 1.29
C ILE A 24 6.92 -20.43 1.03
N VAL A 25 7.32 -19.31 1.63
CA VAL A 25 6.68 -18.01 1.42
C VAL A 25 6.79 -17.60 -0.04
N GLN A 26 7.97 -17.73 -0.64
CA GLN A 26 8.19 -17.39 -2.04
C GLN A 26 7.35 -18.26 -2.98
N ASP A 27 7.23 -19.56 -2.71
CA ASP A 27 6.41 -20.49 -3.49
C ASP A 27 4.90 -20.14 -3.39
N ILE A 28 4.42 -19.75 -2.20
CA ILE A 28 3.04 -19.29 -2.00
C ILE A 28 2.79 -17.98 -2.74
N ILE A 29 3.70 -17.01 -2.66
CA ILE A 29 3.61 -15.73 -3.37
C ILE A 29 3.53 -15.99 -4.88
N ASN A 30 4.39 -16.85 -5.42
CA ASN A 30 4.38 -17.21 -6.82
C ASN A 30 3.04 -17.86 -7.22
N LYS A 31 2.51 -18.80 -6.42
CA LYS A 31 1.24 -19.49 -6.71
C LYS A 31 0.00 -18.60 -6.59
N LEU A 32 0.00 -17.62 -5.67
CA LEU A 32 -1.14 -16.74 -5.42
C LEU A 32 -1.09 -15.44 -6.26
N GLY A 33 0.10 -14.95 -6.60
CA GLY A 33 0.32 -13.73 -7.37
C GLY A 33 -0.06 -13.86 -8.85
N HIS A 34 -0.12 -15.08 -9.38
CA HIS A 34 -0.44 -15.37 -10.79
C HIS A 34 -1.89 -15.05 -11.22
N LYS A 35 -2.76 -14.54 -10.34
CA LYS A 35 -4.12 -14.12 -10.75
C LYS A 35 -4.15 -12.86 -11.65
N PHE A 36 -3.04 -12.13 -11.76
CA PHE A 36 -2.95 -10.92 -12.59
C PHE A 36 -2.25 -11.14 -13.95
N SER A 37 -1.57 -12.27 -14.16
CA SER A 37 -0.69 -12.49 -15.32
C SER A 37 -1.41 -12.71 -16.66
N ALA A 38 -2.75 -12.68 -16.70
CA ALA A 38 -3.49 -12.91 -17.94
C ALA A 38 -3.50 -11.70 -18.90
N PHE A 39 -3.01 -10.53 -18.47
CA PHE A 39 -3.06 -9.30 -19.30
C PHE A 39 -1.70 -8.84 -19.87
N ALA A 40 -0.57 -9.28 -19.32
CA ALA A 40 0.73 -8.69 -19.64
C ALA A 40 1.35 -9.22 -20.94
N ASP A 41 1.13 -10.48 -21.30
CA ASP A 41 1.80 -11.12 -22.43
C ASP A 41 1.20 -10.76 -23.81
N ASP A 42 -0.03 -10.23 -23.85
CA ASP A 42 -0.73 -9.91 -25.11
C ASP A 42 -0.62 -8.42 -25.55
N LEU A 43 0.03 -7.56 -24.76
CA LEU A 43 0.09 -6.11 -25.03
C LEU A 43 1.38 -5.69 -25.74
N ILE A 44 1.44 -5.96 -27.05
CA ILE A 44 2.53 -5.57 -27.95
C ILE A 44 2.85 -4.07 -27.79
N GLY A 45 4.13 -3.75 -27.53
CA GLY A 45 4.62 -2.37 -27.39
C GLY A 45 4.59 -1.80 -25.97
N MET A 46 4.00 -2.50 -24.99
CA MET A 46 4.08 -2.09 -23.58
C MET A 46 5.41 -2.44 -22.94
N ALA A 47 6.05 -3.55 -23.33
CA ALA A 47 7.31 -3.99 -22.75
C ALA A 47 8.43 -2.92 -22.73
N PRO A 48 8.77 -2.23 -23.84
CA PRO A 48 9.81 -1.20 -23.81
C PRO A 48 9.39 0.04 -23.01
N ARG A 49 8.08 0.34 -22.93
CA ARG A 49 7.57 1.44 -22.11
C ARG A 49 7.64 1.12 -20.62
N ALA A 50 7.38 -0.13 -20.25
CA ALA A 50 7.46 -0.59 -18.86
C ALA A 50 8.92 -0.60 -18.39
N GLU A 51 9.84 -1.11 -19.21
CA GLU A 51 11.28 -1.05 -18.94
C GLU A 51 11.78 0.39 -18.74
N ALA A 52 11.31 1.35 -19.56
CA ALA A 52 11.64 2.75 -19.36
C ALA A 52 11.16 3.30 -18.00
N VAL A 53 9.99 2.88 -17.52
CA VAL A 53 9.49 3.26 -16.19
C VAL A 53 10.27 2.55 -15.08
N GLU A 54 10.60 1.27 -15.24
CA GLU A 54 11.41 0.49 -14.29
C GLU A 54 12.78 1.14 -14.06
N ASN A 55 13.44 1.59 -15.15
CA ASN A 55 14.71 2.32 -15.07
C ASN A 55 14.59 3.67 -14.35
N LEU A 56 13.46 4.37 -14.48
CA LEU A 56 13.19 5.60 -13.74
C LEU A 56 12.94 5.35 -12.24
N LEU A 57 12.40 4.17 -11.91
CA LEU A 57 12.14 3.77 -10.53
C LEU A 57 13.43 3.41 -9.77
N ASP A 58 14.50 3.02 -10.47
CA ASP A 58 15.85 2.78 -9.91
C ASP A 58 15.80 1.97 -8.60
N LEU A 59 15.41 0.71 -8.78
CA LEU A 59 15.03 -0.22 -7.72
C LEU A 59 16.21 -0.71 -6.86
N ASP A 60 17.44 -0.31 -7.20
CA ASP A 60 18.66 -0.74 -6.53
C ASP A 60 19.22 0.37 -5.60
N SER A 61 18.57 1.53 -5.57
CA SER A 61 18.92 2.63 -4.67
C SER A 61 18.40 2.36 -3.26
N GLU A 62 19.31 2.22 -2.29
CA GLU A 62 18.93 2.11 -0.88
C GLU A 62 18.38 3.46 -0.34
N ASP A 63 17.35 3.37 0.51
CA ASP A 63 16.82 4.46 1.35
C ASP A 63 16.15 5.68 0.69
N VAL A 64 15.72 5.61 -0.58
CA VAL A 64 14.97 6.72 -1.21
C VAL A 64 13.62 6.26 -1.73
N VAL A 65 12.53 6.94 -1.31
CA VAL A 65 11.21 6.78 -1.94
C VAL A 65 11.18 7.50 -3.27
N ARG A 66 10.94 6.76 -4.35
CA ARG A 66 10.83 7.30 -5.72
C ARG A 66 9.38 7.28 -6.20
N VAL A 67 8.96 8.37 -6.80
CA VAL A 67 7.60 8.54 -7.34
C VAL A 67 7.71 8.90 -8.82
N VAL A 68 7.17 8.04 -9.68
CA VAL A 68 7.14 8.27 -11.13
C VAL A 68 5.70 8.55 -11.57
N GLY A 69 5.48 9.68 -12.22
CA GLY A 69 4.16 10.07 -12.76
C GLY A 69 4.00 9.68 -14.23
N ILE A 70 2.96 8.93 -14.56
CA ILE A 70 2.60 8.57 -15.95
C ILE A 70 1.45 9.47 -16.43
N HIS A 71 1.70 10.37 -17.38
CA HIS A 71 0.72 11.35 -17.89
C HIS A 71 0.53 11.28 -19.42
N GLY A 72 -0.56 11.87 -19.95
CA GLY A 72 -0.90 11.87 -21.38
C GLY A 72 -2.40 11.74 -21.69
N MET A 73 -2.79 11.80 -22.97
CA MET A 73 -4.19 11.73 -23.44
C MET A 73 -4.94 10.47 -22.96
N GLY A 74 -6.27 10.54 -22.87
CA GLY A 74 -7.13 9.39 -22.52
C GLY A 74 -7.00 8.24 -23.53
N GLY A 75 -7.15 6.99 -23.07
CA GLY A 75 -7.15 5.80 -23.95
C GLY A 75 -5.78 5.27 -24.36
N ILE A 76 -4.68 6.00 -24.13
CA ILE A 76 -3.32 5.57 -24.54
C ILE A 76 -2.72 4.42 -23.71
N GLY A 77 -3.45 3.90 -22.72
CA GLY A 77 -3.01 2.78 -21.88
C GLY A 77 -2.08 3.15 -20.72
N LYS A 78 -2.12 4.38 -20.18
CA LYS A 78 -1.30 4.79 -19.00
C LYS A 78 -1.52 3.91 -17.78
N THR A 79 -2.80 3.70 -17.46
CA THR A 79 -3.24 2.84 -16.36
C THR A 79 -2.82 1.40 -16.60
N THR A 80 -2.91 0.93 -17.84
CA THR A 80 -2.43 -0.39 -18.26
C THR A 80 -0.91 -0.50 -18.11
N LEU A 81 -0.15 0.52 -18.50
CA LEU A 81 1.30 0.56 -18.32
C LEU A 81 1.67 0.51 -16.83
N ALA A 82 0.96 1.26 -15.98
CA ALA A 82 1.16 1.22 -14.53
C ALA A 82 0.90 -0.19 -13.95
N ALA A 83 -0.15 -0.86 -14.42
CA ALA A 83 -0.47 -2.23 -14.02
C ALA A 83 0.63 -3.21 -14.47
N VAL A 84 1.08 -3.13 -15.72
CA VAL A 84 2.17 -3.97 -16.24
C VAL A 84 3.47 -3.75 -15.46
N VAL A 85 3.86 -2.50 -15.17
CA VAL A 85 5.04 -2.20 -14.36
C VAL A 85 4.87 -2.77 -12.96
N TYR A 86 3.71 -2.58 -12.34
CA TYR A 86 3.41 -3.13 -11.02
C TYR A 86 3.56 -4.65 -10.99
N ASP A 87 2.97 -5.37 -11.95
CA ASP A 87 3.08 -6.83 -12.03
C ASP A 87 4.54 -7.29 -12.13
N ARG A 88 5.35 -6.53 -12.88
CA ARG A 88 6.78 -6.82 -13.07
C ARG A 88 7.64 -6.57 -11.85
N ILE A 89 7.34 -5.58 -11.01
CA ILE A 89 8.25 -5.17 -9.94
C ILE A 89 7.73 -5.45 -8.53
N SER A 90 6.43 -5.68 -8.38
CA SER A 90 5.76 -5.82 -7.07
C SER A 90 6.39 -6.91 -6.20
N HIS A 91 6.79 -8.02 -6.80
CA HIS A 91 7.46 -9.14 -6.12
C HIS A 91 8.82 -8.78 -5.51
N ARG A 92 9.44 -7.66 -5.90
CA ARG A 92 10.71 -7.19 -5.33
C ARG A 92 10.52 -6.47 -3.99
N PHE A 93 9.29 -6.21 -3.58
CA PHE A 93 8.97 -5.48 -2.36
C PHE A 93 8.33 -6.40 -1.32
N GLY A 94 8.75 -6.29 -0.05
CA GLY A 94 8.12 -7.01 1.06
C GLY A 94 6.63 -6.64 1.29
N ALA A 95 6.17 -5.54 0.70
CA ALA A 95 4.76 -5.17 0.62
C ALA A 95 4.49 -4.36 -0.67
N CYS A 96 3.47 -4.75 -1.42
CA CYS A 96 3.05 -4.10 -2.66
C CYS A 96 1.51 -4.05 -2.76
N CYS A 97 0.96 -2.97 -3.31
CA CYS A 97 -0.46 -2.86 -3.61
C CYS A 97 -0.68 -2.02 -4.87
N PHE A 98 -1.46 -2.54 -5.82
CA PHE A 98 -1.97 -1.74 -6.94
C PHE A 98 -3.30 -1.13 -6.50
N LEU A 99 -3.30 0.17 -6.21
CA LEU A 99 -4.45 0.88 -5.60
C LEU A 99 -5.73 0.89 -6.45
N GLN A 100 -5.71 0.27 -7.62
CA GLN A 100 -6.87 0.06 -8.47
C GLN A 100 -7.59 -1.26 -8.18
N ASP A 101 -6.96 -2.17 -7.45
CA ASP A 101 -7.61 -3.35 -6.94
C ASP A 101 -8.69 -2.91 -5.95
N ARG A 102 -9.94 -3.21 -6.28
CA ARG A 102 -11.00 -3.20 -5.27
C ARG A 102 -10.48 -4.13 -4.19
N LEU A 103 -10.25 -3.61 -2.99
CA LEU A 103 -9.89 -4.40 -1.82
C LEU A 103 -11.18 -4.70 -1.03
N PRO A 104 -12.11 -5.54 -1.53
CA PRO A 104 -13.44 -5.69 -0.94
C PRO A 104 -13.38 -6.29 0.46
N ASN A 105 -12.29 -6.98 0.82
CA ASN A 105 -12.15 -7.60 2.13
C ASN A 105 -11.24 -6.81 3.07
N LEU A 106 -10.63 -5.71 2.62
CA LEU A 106 -9.75 -4.93 3.47
C LEU A 106 -10.59 -4.16 4.50
N LYS A 107 -10.45 -4.57 5.76
CA LYS A 107 -11.09 -3.96 6.93
C LYS A 107 -10.13 -3.16 7.79
N PHE A 108 -8.85 -3.53 7.79
CA PHE A 108 -7.83 -2.88 8.59
C PHE A 108 -6.61 -2.54 7.74
N MET A 109 -6.18 -1.29 7.80
CA MET A 109 -4.95 -0.82 7.18
C MET A 109 -3.98 -0.33 8.26
N ASN A 110 -2.83 -0.97 8.36
CA ASN A 110 -1.75 -0.58 9.27
C ASN A 110 -0.57 -0.03 8.48
N LEU A 111 -0.26 1.24 8.69
CA LEU A 111 0.85 1.97 8.10
C LEU A 111 1.73 2.61 9.19
N ARG A 112 1.60 2.18 10.44
CA ARG A 112 2.31 2.70 11.61
C ARG A 112 3.81 2.84 11.35
N GLY A 113 4.38 3.99 11.72
CA GLY A 113 5.81 4.25 11.66
C GLY A 113 6.37 4.50 10.26
N SER A 114 5.50 4.65 9.25
CA SER A 114 5.92 4.94 7.87
C SER A 114 6.50 6.35 7.75
N LYS A 115 7.81 6.50 7.99
CA LYS A 115 8.50 7.81 8.02
C LYS A 115 8.53 8.53 6.69
N ASN A 116 8.46 7.79 5.58
CA ASN A 116 8.49 8.35 4.22
C ASN A 116 7.09 8.57 3.61
N LEU A 117 6.02 8.24 4.35
CA LEU A 117 4.66 8.44 3.88
C LEU A 117 4.31 9.93 3.96
N ILE A 118 4.41 10.66 2.85
CA ILE A 118 4.13 12.10 2.80
C ILE A 118 2.62 12.39 2.78
N LYS A 119 1.85 11.54 2.08
CA LYS A 119 0.39 11.62 1.96
C LYS A 119 -0.18 10.20 2.02
N THR A 120 -1.36 10.03 2.61
CA THR A 120 -2.06 8.74 2.56
C THR A 120 -2.49 8.37 1.13
N PRO A 121 -2.70 7.07 0.83
CA PRO A 121 -3.27 6.65 -0.45
C PRO A 121 -4.71 7.16 -0.63
N ASN A 122 -5.22 7.02 -1.86
CA ASN A 122 -6.64 7.21 -2.14
C ASN A 122 -7.44 6.04 -1.56
N PHE A 123 -8.40 6.35 -0.70
CA PHE A 123 -9.27 5.38 -0.04
C PHE A 123 -10.61 5.11 -0.75
N GLY A 124 -10.90 5.80 -1.85
CA GLY A 124 -12.22 5.83 -2.47
C GLY A 124 -12.80 4.45 -2.79
N GLU A 125 -11.96 3.49 -3.17
CA GLU A 125 -12.35 2.13 -3.55
C GLU A 125 -12.39 1.13 -2.38
N MET A 126 -11.89 1.51 -1.20
CA MET A 126 -11.80 0.63 -0.01
C MET A 126 -13.05 0.71 0.88
N LYS A 127 -14.24 0.48 0.28
CA LYS A 127 -15.55 0.69 0.94
C LYS A 127 -15.80 -0.13 2.21
N ASN A 128 -15.04 -1.20 2.42
CA ASN A 128 -15.16 -2.08 3.59
C ASN A 128 -14.11 -1.80 4.68
N LEU A 129 -13.31 -0.74 4.53
CA LEU A 129 -12.30 -0.36 5.50
C LEU A 129 -12.96 0.17 6.77
N GLU A 130 -12.62 -0.45 7.91
CA GLU A 130 -13.18 -0.18 9.24
C GLU A 130 -12.14 0.55 10.13
N LYS A 131 -10.85 0.26 9.95
CA LYS A 131 -9.78 0.76 10.84
C LYS A 131 -8.53 1.18 10.07
N ILE A 132 -7.95 2.32 10.43
CA ILE A 132 -6.68 2.83 9.91
C ILE A 132 -5.73 3.17 11.07
N ASP A 133 -4.55 2.56 11.09
CA ASP A 133 -3.46 2.92 12.01
C ASP A 133 -2.31 3.57 11.25
N LEU A 134 -2.04 4.83 11.56
CA LEU A 134 -0.98 5.69 11.00
C LEU A 134 -0.07 6.23 12.11
N GLU A 135 -0.09 5.63 13.31
CA GLU A 135 0.69 6.16 14.43
C GLU A 135 2.18 6.26 14.09
N GLY A 136 2.80 7.39 14.46
CA GLY A 136 4.22 7.62 14.27
C GLY A 136 4.65 7.82 12.80
N CYS A 137 3.72 8.04 11.88
CA CYS A 137 4.03 8.46 10.51
C CYS A 137 4.54 9.91 10.50
N SER A 138 5.80 10.08 10.93
CA SER A 138 6.41 11.40 11.11
C SER A 138 6.60 12.19 9.82
N GLY A 139 6.67 11.55 8.65
CA GLY A 139 6.70 12.25 7.35
C GLY A 139 5.34 12.69 6.82
N LEU A 140 4.23 12.25 7.45
CA LEU A 140 2.89 12.49 6.95
C LEU A 140 2.51 13.95 7.09
N LEU A 141 2.25 14.61 5.96
CA LEU A 141 1.84 16.01 5.89
C LEU A 141 0.32 16.16 5.76
N GLN A 142 -0.33 15.21 5.08
CA GLN A 142 -1.74 15.30 4.73
C GLN A 142 -2.41 13.93 4.65
N VAL A 143 -3.63 13.83 5.19
CA VAL A 143 -4.56 12.72 4.91
C VAL A 143 -5.40 13.06 3.68
N ASP A 144 -5.52 12.12 2.76
CA ASP A 144 -6.29 12.25 1.51
C ASP A 144 -7.80 12.37 1.78
N SER A 145 -8.48 13.22 1.01
CA SER A 145 -9.91 13.53 1.19
C SER A 145 -10.84 12.37 0.86
N SER A 146 -10.38 11.38 0.10
CA SER A 146 -11.15 10.16 -0.17
C SER A 146 -11.51 9.36 1.09
N ILE A 147 -10.89 9.61 2.25
CA ILE A 147 -11.30 9.00 3.53
C ILE A 147 -12.76 9.36 3.89
N GLU A 148 -13.28 10.49 3.40
CA GLU A 148 -14.62 11.00 3.71
C GLU A 148 -15.74 10.11 3.16
N VAL A 149 -15.46 9.27 2.15
CA VAL A 149 -16.46 8.36 1.56
C VAL A 149 -16.49 6.97 2.22
N LEU A 150 -15.69 6.75 3.28
CA LEU A 150 -15.60 5.47 3.99
C LEU A 150 -16.67 5.35 5.08
N THR A 151 -17.86 4.88 4.70
CA THR A 151 -19.03 4.80 5.58
C THR A 151 -18.94 3.74 6.69
N LYS A 152 -17.95 2.84 6.66
CA LYS A 152 -17.72 1.81 7.68
C LYS A 152 -16.53 2.10 8.58
N LEU A 153 -15.80 3.19 8.34
CA LEU A 153 -14.61 3.52 9.10
C LEU A 153 -15.01 3.98 10.51
N THR A 154 -14.57 3.22 11.51
CA THR A 154 -14.85 3.49 12.93
C THR A 154 -13.62 3.96 13.70
N PHE A 155 -12.40 3.67 13.21
CA PHE A 155 -11.17 3.95 13.94
C PHE A 155 -10.09 4.58 13.04
N ILE A 156 -9.53 5.69 13.50
CA ILE A 156 -8.33 6.31 12.93
C ILE A 156 -7.35 6.65 14.05
N ASN A 157 -6.13 6.12 13.95
CA ASN A 157 -5.02 6.50 14.81
C ASN A 157 -3.98 7.29 14.03
N LEU A 158 -3.81 8.57 14.36
CA LEU A 158 -2.79 9.47 13.81
C LEU A 158 -1.81 9.91 14.92
N ARG A 159 -1.76 9.20 16.04
CA ARG A 159 -0.91 9.57 17.17
C ARG A 159 0.53 9.79 16.74
N ASN A 160 1.18 10.82 17.26
CA ASN A 160 2.58 11.18 16.97
C ASN A 160 2.88 11.41 15.47
N CYS A 161 1.89 11.80 14.65
CA CYS A 161 2.12 12.33 13.31
C CYS A 161 2.51 13.81 13.38
N GLU A 162 3.74 14.08 13.83
CA GLU A 162 4.20 15.43 14.20
C GLU A 162 4.14 16.44 13.04
N ASN A 163 4.42 15.99 11.80
CA ASN A 163 4.44 16.87 10.65
C ASN A 163 3.07 17.05 9.98
N LEU A 164 2.02 16.39 10.46
CA LEU A 164 0.67 16.44 9.88
C LEU A 164 0.13 17.87 9.95
N ILE A 165 -0.26 18.42 8.80
CA ILE A 165 -0.71 19.81 8.66
C ILE A 165 -2.21 19.89 8.40
N SER A 166 -2.75 18.89 7.69
CA SER A 166 -4.17 18.87 7.32
C SER A 166 -4.75 17.47 7.35
N ILE A 167 -5.98 17.40 7.83
CA ILE A 167 -6.90 16.27 7.67
C ILE A 167 -8.17 16.77 6.97
N PRO A 168 -8.88 15.91 6.24
CA PRO A 168 -10.12 16.28 5.57
C PRO A 168 -11.14 16.82 6.57
N LYS A 169 -11.76 17.97 6.27
CA LYS A 169 -12.61 18.70 7.24
C LYS A 169 -13.82 17.88 7.66
N CYS A 170 -14.36 17.09 6.73
CA CYS A 170 -15.55 16.29 7.00
C CYS A 170 -15.23 15.06 7.89
N LEU A 171 -13.97 14.82 8.25
CA LEU A 171 -13.61 13.73 9.15
C LEU A 171 -14.33 13.83 10.50
N PHE A 172 -14.56 15.04 10.99
CA PHE A 172 -15.32 15.31 12.22
C PHE A 172 -16.85 15.16 12.04
N LEU A 173 -17.33 15.05 10.81
CA LEU A 173 -18.74 14.93 10.45
C LEU A 173 -19.14 13.48 10.10
N MET A 174 -18.17 12.55 10.08
CA MET A 174 -18.42 11.16 9.75
C MET A 174 -19.19 10.47 10.88
N SER A 175 -20.44 10.07 10.61
CA SER A 175 -21.31 9.41 11.59
C SER A 175 -20.83 8.02 12.01
N SER A 176 -19.99 7.37 11.20
CA SER A 176 -19.41 6.05 11.51
C SER A 176 -18.19 6.12 12.42
N LEU A 177 -17.52 7.27 12.52
CA LEU A 177 -16.22 7.37 13.18
C LEU A 177 -16.38 7.40 14.70
N GLU A 178 -15.95 6.35 15.38
CA GLU A 178 -16.06 6.20 16.83
C GLU A 178 -14.79 6.70 17.55
N THR A 179 -13.63 6.53 16.94
CA THR A 179 -12.33 6.88 17.53
C THR A 179 -11.45 7.61 16.54
N LEU A 180 -11.00 8.80 16.94
CA LEU A 180 -10.00 9.59 16.23
C LEU A 180 -8.90 10.00 17.23
N ASN A 181 -7.70 9.43 17.10
CA ASN A 181 -6.56 9.80 17.94
C ASN A 181 -5.62 10.76 17.21
N LEU A 182 -5.55 12.00 17.69
CA LEU A 182 -4.65 13.06 17.18
C LEU A 182 -3.58 13.46 18.20
N ALA A 183 -3.39 12.68 19.27
CA ALA A 183 -2.41 13.01 20.30
C ALA A 183 -1.00 13.10 19.70
N GLY A 184 -0.25 14.16 20.02
CA GLY A 184 1.09 14.36 19.46
C GLY A 184 1.13 14.90 18.03
N CYS A 185 0.00 15.24 17.40
CA CYS A 185 -0.04 15.93 16.10
C CYS A 185 0.23 17.45 16.26
N SER A 186 1.45 17.82 16.63
CA SER A 186 1.82 19.19 17.04
C SER A 186 1.57 20.25 15.96
N ARG A 187 1.89 19.98 14.68
CA ARG A 187 1.64 20.93 13.58
C ARG A 187 0.17 21.11 13.26
N LEU A 188 -0.61 20.03 13.33
CA LEU A 188 -2.06 20.06 13.12
C LEU A 188 -2.74 20.84 14.25
N ALA A 189 -2.31 20.61 15.51
CA ALA A 189 -2.83 21.32 16.68
C ALA A 189 -2.67 22.84 16.55
N ARG A 190 -1.48 23.29 16.12
CA ARG A 190 -1.19 24.70 15.85
C ARG A 190 -1.99 25.26 14.67
N ARG A 191 -2.31 24.44 13.66
CA ARG A 191 -3.12 24.83 12.50
C ARG A 191 -4.60 24.99 12.84
N LEU A 192 -5.09 24.21 13.79
CA LEU A 192 -6.50 24.19 14.19
C LEU A 192 -6.78 25.04 15.44
N ASN A 193 -5.78 25.75 15.98
CA ASN A 193 -5.88 26.52 17.22
C ASN A 193 -6.47 25.70 18.37
N PHE A 194 -6.03 24.44 18.55
CA PHE A 194 -6.32 23.67 19.77
C PHE A 194 -5.52 24.19 20.97
N GLU A 195 -5.43 25.51 21.16
CA GLU A 195 -4.98 26.06 22.44
C GLU A 195 -6.13 25.86 23.43
N GLY A 196 -5.92 24.98 24.41
CA GLY A 196 -6.86 24.74 25.49
C GLY A 196 -7.20 26.01 26.28
N PRO A 197 -8.29 26.02 27.05
CA PRO A 197 -8.65 27.18 27.85
C PRO A 197 -7.50 27.50 28.82
N ARG A 198 -7.09 28.78 28.83
CA ARG A 198 -6.15 29.33 29.82
C ARG A 198 -6.80 29.43 31.19
#